data_AF-A0A944J6M5-F1
#
_entry.id   AF-A0A944J6M5-F1
#
_cell.length_a   1.000
_cell.length_b   1.000
_cell.length_c   1.000
_cell.angle_alpha   90.00
_cell.angle_beta   90.00
_cell.angle_gamma   90.00
#
_symmetry.space_group_name_H-M   'P 1'
#
loop_
_entity.id
_entity.type
_entity.pdbx_description
1 polymer ?
#
loop_
_entity_poly.entity_id
_entity_poly.type
_entity_poly.pdbx_seq_one_letter_code
_entity_poly.pdbx_strand_id
1 'polypeptide(L)' 'MVPAFAGLRADVTAAPGAETSGVPGGGAVVGWVLVADEAAVGGARVDPVFLAAGRAWTPDQFREAHGQHLGVLAGSVS' A
#
# COMPACT_ATOMS: atom_id res chain seq x y z
N MET A 1 1.61 18.54 2.49
CA MET A 1 1.46 17.39 1.57
C MET A 1 -0.05 17.19 1.39
N VAL A 2 -0.56 17.34 0.16
CA VAL A 2 -2.00 17.24 -0.15
C VAL A 2 -2.30 15.77 -0.46
N PRO A 3 -3.33 15.13 0.14
CA PRO A 3 -3.69 13.76 -0.19
C PRO A 3 -4.09 13.65 -1.66
N ALA A 4 -3.77 12.53 -2.31
CA ALA A 4 -4.00 12.35 -3.75
C ALA A 4 -5.48 12.52 -4.14
N PHE A 5 -6.39 12.23 -3.20
CA PHE A 5 -7.77 12.70 -3.09
C PHE A 5 -8.12 12.73 -1.60
N ALA A 6 -8.88 13.71 -1.11
CA ALA A 6 -9.30 13.74 0.29
C ALA A 6 -10.09 12.46 0.64
N GLY A 7 -9.67 11.74 1.68
CA GLY A 7 -10.41 10.59 2.22
C GLY A 7 -9.98 9.19 1.76
N LEU A 8 -8.93 9.03 0.94
CA LEU A 8 -8.39 7.69 0.62
C LEU A 8 -7.36 7.21 1.65
N ARG A 9 -7.51 5.96 2.08
CA ARG A 9 -6.62 5.26 3.01
C ARG A 9 -6.22 3.90 2.43
N ALA A 10 -4.97 3.51 2.63
CA ALA A 10 -4.50 2.16 2.39
C ALA A 10 -4.65 1.34 3.67
N ASP A 11 -5.26 0.18 3.58
CA ASP A 11 -5.32 -0.82 4.62
C ASP A 11 -4.32 -1.93 4.34
N VAL A 12 -3.51 -2.26 5.35
CA VAL A 12 -2.58 -3.38 5.31
C VAL A 12 -3.31 -4.59 5.88
N THR A 13 -3.36 -5.67 5.11
CA THR A 13 -4.06 -6.90 5.46
C THR A 13 -3.10 -8.07 5.52
N ALA A 14 -3.46 -9.10 6.27
CA ALA A 14 -2.73 -10.36 6.32
C ALA A 14 -3.72 -11.52 6.39
N ALA A 15 -3.33 -12.69 5.89
CA ALA A 15 -4.15 -13.89 6.03
C ALA A 15 -4.34 -14.24 7.52
N PRO A 16 -5.46 -14.88 7.90
CA PRO A 16 -5.66 -15.34 9.27
C PRO A 16 -4.50 -16.21 9.76
N GLY A 17 -4.00 -15.93 10.98
CA GLY A 17 -2.87 -16.65 11.57
C GLY A 17 -1.48 -16.24 11.06
N ALA A 18 -1.40 -15.28 10.13
CA ALA A 18 -0.12 -14.71 9.74
C ALA A 18 0.47 -13.83 10.86
N GLU A 19 1.78 -13.91 11.04
CA GLU A 19 2.49 -13.07 12.00
C GLU A 19 2.51 -11.61 11.54
N THR A 20 2.11 -10.71 12.44
CA THR A 20 1.97 -9.27 12.17
C THR A 20 2.58 -8.39 13.25
N SER A 21 3.25 -8.96 14.25
CA SER A 21 3.96 -8.19 15.25
C SER A 21 4.98 -7.26 14.60
N GLY A 22 4.90 -5.97 14.95
CA GLY A 22 5.79 -4.94 14.41
C GLY A 22 5.47 -4.47 12.98
N VAL A 23 4.42 -4.99 12.33
CA VAL A 23 3.98 -4.49 11.02
C VAL A 23 3.17 -3.20 11.23
N PRO A 24 3.59 -2.07 10.64
CA PRO A 24 2.81 -0.84 10.71
C PRO A 24 1.44 -1.00 10.05
N GLY A 25 0.40 -0.42 10.65
CA GLY A 25 -0.87 -0.24 9.94
C GLY A 25 -0.70 0.67 8.73
N GLY A 26 -1.56 0.48 7.73
CA GLY A 26 -1.64 1.40 6.59
C GLY A 26 -2.13 2.79 7.00
N GLY A 27 -2.20 3.70 6.04
CA GLY A 27 -2.54 5.10 6.30
C GLY A 27 -2.94 5.86 5.05
N ALA A 28 -2.94 7.19 5.14
CA ALA A 28 -3.43 8.05 4.06
C ALA A 28 -2.68 7.79 2.75
N VAL A 29 -3.44 7.72 1.65
CA VAL A 29 -2.87 7.67 0.31
C VAL A 29 -2.47 9.09 -0.10
N VAL A 30 -1.18 9.26 -0.39
CA VAL A 30 -0.56 10.55 -0.72
C VAL A 30 -0.14 10.67 -2.18
N GLY A 31 -0.22 9.57 -2.95
CA GLY A 31 0.10 9.56 -4.37
C GLY A 31 -0.23 8.23 -5.03
N TRP A 32 0.13 8.15 -6.30
CA TRP A 32 0.05 6.94 -7.12
C TRP A 32 1.34 6.81 -7.92
N VAL A 33 1.76 5.58 -8.18
CA VAL A 33 2.92 5.29 -9.03
C VAL A 33 2.54 4.29 -10.10
N LEU A 34 3.07 4.48 -11.30
CA LEU A 34 3.02 3.50 -12.37
C LEU A 34 4.25 2.61 -12.27
N VAL A 35 4.02 1.31 -12.12
CA VAL A 35 5.08 0.30 -12.05
C VAL A 35 5.00 -0.57 -13.30
N ALA A 36 6.12 -0.73 -13.99
CA ALA A 36 6.20 -1.66 -15.11
C ALA A 36 5.95 -3.09 -14.61
N ASP A 37 5.02 -3.78 -15.25
CA ASP A 37 4.59 -5.12 -14.87
C ASP A 37 4.10 -5.85 -16.12
N GLU A 38 4.95 -6.72 -16.68
CA GLU A 38 4.63 -7.46 -17.90
C GLU A 38 3.46 -8.44 -17.72
N ALA A 39 3.15 -8.82 -16.47
CA ALA A 39 2.00 -9.67 -16.17
C ALA A 39 0.68 -8.88 -16.10
N ALA A 40 0.74 -7.55 -15.97
CA ALA A 40 -0.43 -6.69 -15.95
C ALA A 40 -0.93 -6.39 -17.37
N VAL A 41 -2.25 -6.21 -17.50
CA VAL A 41 -2.86 -5.75 -18.76
C VAL A 41 -2.30 -4.36 -19.08
N GLY A 42 -1.66 -4.22 -20.24
CA GLY A 42 -1.02 -2.96 -20.66
C GLY A 42 0.42 -2.79 -20.17
N GLY A 43 1.03 -3.80 -19.55
CA GLY A 43 2.45 -3.81 -19.18
C GLY A 43 2.79 -2.92 -17.98
N ALA A 44 1.79 -2.43 -17.25
CA ALA A 44 1.98 -1.63 -16.06
C ALA A 44 0.83 -1.79 -15.06
N ARG A 45 1.13 -1.64 -13.76
CA ARG A 45 0.15 -1.52 -12.69
C ARG A 45 0.21 -0.13 -12.04
N VAL A 46 -0.91 0.30 -11.48
CA VAL A 46 -1.00 1.54 -10.69
C VAL A 46 -1.06 1.19 -9.22
N ASP A 47 -0.06 1.60 -8.46
CA ASP A 47 0.04 1.30 -7.03
C ASP A 47 -0.16 2.57 -6.18
N PRO A 48 -0.85 2.48 -5.03
CA PRO A 48 -0.99 3.60 -4.11
C PRO A 48 0.34 3.88 -3.39
N VAL A 49 0.68 5.15 -3.24
CA VAL A 49 1.72 5.58 -2.30
C VAL A 49 1.03 6.01 -1.02
N PHE A 50 1.34 5.34 0.10
CA PHE A 50 0.66 5.56 1.38
C PHE A 50 1.64 5.83 2.52
N LEU A 51 1.15 6.53 3.56
CA LEU A 51 1.92 6.82 4.76
C LEU A 51 1.76 5.70 5.79
N ALA A 52 2.88 5.17 6.28
CA ALA A 52 2.91 4.23 7.39
C ALA A 52 4.21 4.42 8.20
N ALA A 53 4.11 4.42 9.53
CA ALA A 53 5.23 4.68 10.44
C ALA A 53 6.06 5.94 10.09
N GLY A 54 5.37 7.03 9.68
CA GLY A 54 6.02 8.32 9.41
C GLY A 54 6.76 8.44 8.08
N ARG A 55 6.70 7.44 7.20
CA ARG A 55 7.28 7.50 5.85
C ARG A 55 6.28 7.05 4.78
N ALA A 56 6.57 7.41 3.52
CA ALA A 56 5.81 6.97 2.36
C ALA A 56 6.31 5.61 1.85
N TRP A 57 5.39 4.81 1.32
CA TRP A 57 5.65 3.47 0.81
C TRP A 57 4.84 3.18 -0.44
N THR A 58 5.43 2.42 -1.37
CA THR A 58 4.66 1.59 -2.32
C THR A 58 4.35 0.23 -1.68
N PRO A 59 3.35 -0.52 -2.16
CA PRO A 59 3.05 -1.86 -1.66
C PRO A 59 4.25 -2.81 -1.75
N ASP A 60 5.04 -2.73 -2.82
CA ASP A 60 6.23 -3.56 -3.00
C ASP A 60 7.30 -3.27 -1.95
N GLN A 61 7.62 -1.99 -1.75
CA GLN A 61 8.61 -1.58 -0.75
C GLN A 61 8.14 -1.98 0.66
N PHE A 62 6.85 -1.84 0.94
CA PHE A 62 6.28 -2.21 2.23
C PHE A 62 6.39 -3.72 2.47
N ARG A 63 6.05 -4.54 1.46
CA ARG A 63 6.18 -6.00 1.50
C ARG A 63 7.62 -6.47 1.58
N GLU A 64 8.53 -5.81 0.89
CA GLU A 64 9.97 -6.08 0.98
C GLU A 64 10.49 -5.86 2.40
N ALA A 65 10.04 -4.81 3.07
CA ALA A 65 10.48 -4.47 4.42
C ALA A 65 9.77 -5.28 5.54
N HIS A 66 8.50 -5.63 5.35
CA HIS A 66 7.64 -6.15 6.44
C HIS A 66 7.07 -7.54 6.18
N GLY A 67 7.19 -8.07 4.96
CA GLY A 67 6.76 -9.42 4.61
C GLY A 67 5.93 -9.47 3.33
N GLN A 68 6.28 -10.41 2.44
CA GLN A 68 5.61 -10.61 1.15
C GLN A 68 4.18 -11.13 1.27
N HIS A 69 3.80 -11.66 2.44
CA HIS A 69 2.46 -12.18 2.74
C HIS A 69 1.41 -11.09 2.98
N LEU A 70 1.83 -9.82 3.06
CA LEU A 70 0.94 -8.71 3.36
C LEU A 70 0.20 -8.24 2.10
N GLY A 71 -1.09 -7.95 2.25
CA GLY A 71 -1.90 -7.26 1.26
C GLY A 71 -1.95 -5.76 1.53
N VAL A 72 -2.18 -4.97 0.48
CA VAL A 72 -2.46 -3.53 0.58
C VAL A 72 -3.67 -3.20 -0.28
N LEU A 73 -4.70 -2.63 0.33
CA LEU A 73 -5.94 -2.23 -0.35
C LEU A 73 -6.19 -0.74 -0.15
N ALA A 74 -6.43 0.01 -1.22
CA ALA A 74 -6.83 1.42 -1.13
C ALA A 74 -8.36 1.53 -1.12
N GLY A 75 -8.92 2.25 -0.15
CA GLY A 75 -10.36 2.47 -0.01
C GLY A 75 -10.68 3.87 0.52
N SER A 76 -11.94 4.29 0.37
CA SER A 76 -12.44 5.53 0.97
C SER A 76 -12.76 5.34 2.44
N VAL A 77 -12.34 6.28 3.28
CA VAL A 77 -12.82 6.39 4.65
C VAL A 77 -14.15 7.14 4.61
N SER A 78 -15.25 6.43 4.86
CA SER A 78 -16.60 7.00 5.03
C SER A 78 -16.74 7.78 6.33
#